data_AF-K1YNB2-F1
#
_entry.id   AF-K1YNB2-F1
#
_cell.length_a   1.000
_cell.length_b   1.000
_cell.length_c   1.000
_cell.angle_alpha   90.00
_cell.angle_beta   90.00
_cell.angle_gamma   90.00
#
_symmetry.space_group_name_H-M   'P 1'
#
loop_
_entity.id
_entity.type
_entity.pdbx_description
1 polymer ?
#
loop_
_entity_poly.entity_id
_entity_poly.type
_entity_poly.pdbx_seq_one_letter_code
_entity_poly.pdbx_strand_id
1 'polypeptide(L)'
;TADTPAGPELPVGNDADLLARLRELDPHIRKRKPKPAAEILAEIRLFRWPRHELQLTELDRTIKKYQFKEARAILDFLLSALGGEKTGG
;
A
#
# COMPACT_ATOMS: atom_id res chain seq x y z
N THR A 1 10.67 -16.22 -32.09
CA THR A 1 11.00 -16.80 -30.77
C THR A 1 9.77 -16.67 -29.90
N ALA A 2 9.33 -17.80 -29.35
CA ALA A 2 8.02 -18.04 -28.77
C ALA A 2 7.77 -17.24 -27.48
N ASP A 3 6.56 -16.68 -27.42
CA ASP A 3 5.67 -16.44 -26.29
C ASP A 3 6.19 -16.84 -24.90
N THR A 4 6.44 -15.84 -24.06
CA THR A 4 6.73 -15.98 -22.63
C THR A 4 5.49 -16.51 -21.90
N PRO A 5 5.59 -17.54 -21.04
CA PRO A 5 4.47 -18.00 -20.23
C PRO A 5 4.19 -16.97 -19.13
N ALA A 6 3.41 -15.95 -19.46
CA ALA A 6 2.82 -15.08 -18.46
C ALA A 6 1.81 -15.91 -17.65
N GLY A 7 2.27 -16.43 -16.51
CA GLY A 7 1.37 -16.58 -15.36
C GLY A 7 0.75 -15.21 -15.02
N PRO A 8 -0.15 -15.09 -14.04
CA PRO A 8 -0.70 -13.78 -13.66
C PRO A 8 0.42 -12.91 -13.05
N GLU A 9 1.25 -12.32 -13.91
CA GLU A 9 2.25 -11.32 -13.56
C GLU A 9 1.46 -10.06 -13.28
N LEU A 10 1.04 -9.93 -12.02
CA LEU A 10 0.45 -8.70 -11.51
C LEU A 10 1.38 -7.56 -11.93
N PRO A 11 0.87 -6.52 -12.60
CA PRO A 11 1.69 -5.42 -13.07
C PRO A 11 2.44 -4.81 -11.88
N VAL A 12 3.74 -4.59 -12.04
CA VAL A 12 4.53 -3.86 -11.04
C VAL A 12 4.00 -2.43 -11.05
N GLY A 13 3.43 -2.00 -9.92
CA GLY A 13 2.93 -0.64 -9.80
C GLY A 13 4.08 0.35 -9.57
N ASN A 14 3.88 1.60 -9.98
CA ASN A 14 4.84 2.68 -9.73
C ASN A 14 4.62 3.34 -8.37
N ASP A 15 5.68 3.83 -7.73
CA ASP A 15 5.62 4.49 -6.42
C ASP A 15 4.57 5.62 -6.37
N ALA A 16 4.39 6.35 -7.47
CA ALA A 16 3.35 7.39 -7.59
C ALA A 16 1.92 6.84 -7.46
N ASP A 17 1.64 5.69 -8.08
CA ASP A 17 0.36 4.98 -7.98
C ASP A 17 0.10 4.44 -6.57
N LEU A 18 1.15 3.96 -5.90
CA LEU A 18 1.06 3.52 -4.51
C LEU A 18 0.78 4.71 -3.59
N LEU A 19 1.51 5.81 -3.77
CA LEU A 19 1.34 7.04 -3.00
C LEU A 19 -0.09 7.58 -3.11
N ALA A 20 -0.65 7.62 -4.32
CA ALA A 20 -2.02 8.06 -4.56
C ALA A 20 -3.02 7.22 -3.76
N ARG A 21 -2.94 5.88 -3.87
CA ARG A 21 -3.83 4.96 -3.15
C ARG A 21 -3.65 5.04 -1.63
N LEU A 22 -2.43 5.20 -1.14
CA LEU A 22 -2.15 5.40 0.29
C LEU A 22 -2.70 6.73 0.81
N ARG A 23 -2.67 7.80 0.00
CA ARG A 23 -3.30 9.08 0.36
C ARG A 23 -4.82 8.97 0.43
N GLU A 24 -5.44 8.17 -0.44
CA GLU A 24 -6.86 7.84 -0.32
C GLU A 24 -7.13 7.02 0.94
N LEU A 25 -6.21 6.14 1.33
CA LEU A 25 -6.29 5.33 2.54
C LEU A 25 -6.21 6.15 3.85
N ASP A 26 -5.43 7.23 3.90
CA ASP A 26 -5.21 8.07 5.10
C ASP A 26 -6.51 8.51 5.82
N PRO A 27 -7.48 9.16 5.15
CA PRO A 27 -8.71 9.58 5.80
C PRO A 27 -9.53 8.39 6.31
N HIS A 28 -9.44 7.21 5.68
CA HIS A 28 -10.15 6.01 6.13
C HIS A 28 -9.54 5.43 7.40
N ILE A 29 -8.21 5.36 7.49
CA ILE A 29 -7.50 4.93 8.70
C ILE A 29 -7.71 5.92 9.84
N ARG A 30 -7.63 7.23 9.57
CA ARG A 30 -7.89 8.29 10.57
C ARG A 30 -9.33 8.26 11.09
N LYS A 31 -10.30 8.00 10.21
CA LYS A 31 -11.72 7.82 10.59
C LYS A 31 -12.02 6.42 11.16
N ARG A 32 -11.01 5.57 11.34
CA ARG A 32 -11.12 4.20 11.87
C ARG A 32 -12.14 3.35 11.09
N LYS A 33 -12.14 3.47 9.76
CA LYS A 33 -13.04 2.74 8.86
C LYS A 33 -12.29 1.58 8.20
N PRO A 34 -12.40 0.35 8.73
CA PRO A 34 -11.61 -0.78 8.21
C PRO A 34 -12.13 -1.29 6.87
N LYS A 35 -13.44 -1.20 6.61
CA LYS A 35 -14.07 -1.61 5.34
C LYS A 35 -13.45 -0.90 4.11
N PRO A 36 -13.57 0.44 3.98
CA PRO A 36 -13.02 1.12 2.81
C PRO A 36 -11.49 1.02 2.76
N ALA A 37 -10.83 0.94 3.92
CA ALA A 37 -9.39 0.78 3.96
C ALA A 37 -8.94 -0.59 3.41
N ALA A 38 -9.64 -1.66 3.76
CA ALA A 38 -9.37 -2.99 3.25
C ALA A 38 -9.68 -3.12 1.74
N GLU A 39 -10.70 -2.42 1.23
CA GLU A 39 -11.00 -2.38 -0.21
C GLU A 39 -9.88 -1.72 -1.00
N ILE A 40 -9.43 -0.53 -0.60
CA ILE A 40 -8.30 0.16 -1.26
C ILE A 40 -7.03 -0.70 -1.22
N LEU A 41 -6.77 -1.37 -0.09
CA LEU A 41 -5.64 -2.30 0.03
C LEU A 41 -5.77 -3.52 -0.89
N ALA A 42 -6.98 -4.06 -1.05
CA ALA A 42 -7.21 -5.15 -1.99
C ALA A 42 -6.89 -4.71 -3.42
N GLU A 43 -7.23 -3.47 -3.80
CA GLU A 43 -6.84 -2.90 -5.09
C GLU A 43 -5.33 -2.69 -5.21
N ILE A 44 -4.66 -2.20 -4.14
CA ILE A 44 -3.20 -2.11 -4.12
C ILE A 44 -2.57 -3.50 -4.34
N ARG A 45 -3.14 -4.57 -3.76
CA ARG A 45 -2.65 -5.95 -3.92
C ARG A 45 -2.88 -6.55 -5.31
N LEU A 46 -3.66 -5.91 -6.18
CA LEU A 46 -3.72 -6.26 -7.60
C LEU A 46 -2.45 -5.90 -8.36
N PHE A 47 -1.55 -5.12 -7.74
CA PHE A 47 -0.26 -4.75 -8.27
C PHE A 47 0.84 -5.36 -7.41
N ARG A 48 1.99 -5.61 -8.03
CA ARG A 48 3.17 -6.11 -7.32
C ARG A 48 4.01 -4.94 -6.82
N TRP A 49 4.29 -4.92 -5.52
CA TRP A 49 5.08 -3.87 -4.86
C TRP A 49 6.27 -4.48 -4.12
N PRO A 50 7.29 -5.00 -4.82
CA PRO A 50 8.36 -5.78 -4.18
C PRO A 50 9.10 -5.03 -3.06
N ARG A 51 9.12 -3.69 -3.10
CA ARG A 51 9.74 -2.85 -2.07
C ARG A 51 8.88 -2.59 -0.84
N HIS A 52 7.56 -2.71 -0.98
CA HIS A 52 6.57 -2.30 0.03
C HIS A 52 5.59 -3.43 0.42
N GLU A 53 5.77 -4.63 -0.13
CA GLU A 53 4.89 -5.80 0.06
C GLU A 53 4.73 -6.19 1.53
N LEU A 54 5.84 -6.13 2.28
CA LEU A 54 5.83 -6.40 3.73
C LEU A 54 4.97 -5.39 4.47
N GLN A 55 5.21 -4.09 4.28
CA GLN A 55 4.42 -3.04 4.93
C GLN A 55 2.94 -3.10 4.54
N LEU A 56 2.62 -3.39 3.28
CA LEU A 56 1.23 -3.55 2.83
C LEU A 56 0.54 -4.75 3.50
N THR A 57 1.26 -5.84 3.68
CA THR A 57 0.76 -7.02 4.40
C THR A 57 0.53 -6.72 5.88
N GLU A 58 1.45 -6.00 6.53
CA GLU A 58 1.29 -5.55 7.91
C GLU A 58 0.13 -4.55 8.06
N LEU A 59 -0.05 -3.66 7.09
CA LEU A 59 -1.14 -2.70 7.05
C LEU A 59 -2.50 -3.41 6.97
N ASP A 60 -2.67 -4.38 6.07
CA ASP A 60 -3.87 -5.22 5.99
C ASP A 60 -4.13 -5.95 7.32
N ARG A 61 -3.08 -6.52 7.92
CA ARG A 61 -3.18 -7.26 9.19
C ARG A 61 -3.61 -6.37 10.34
N THR A 62 -3.05 -5.16 10.45
CA THR A 62 -3.38 -4.20 11.51
C THR A 62 -4.79 -3.64 11.33
N ILE A 63 -5.25 -3.40 10.08
CA ILE A 63 -6.63 -3.02 9.79
C ILE A 63 -7.62 -4.12 10.18
N LYS A 64 -7.33 -5.38 9.82
CA LYS A 64 -8.16 -6.54 10.22
C LYS A 64 -8.21 -6.75 11.74
N LYS A 65 -7.12 -6.43 12.44
CA LYS A 65 -7.05 -6.43 13.91
C LYS A 65 -7.65 -5.16 14.55
N TYR A 66 -8.24 -4.24 13.77
CA TYR A 66 -8.75 -2.95 14.25
C TYR A 66 -7.68 -2.09 14.94
N GLN A 67 -6.39 -2.35 14.67
CA GLN A 67 -5.26 -1.60 15.20
C GLN A 67 -4.94 -0.39 14.33
N PHE A 68 -5.86 0.57 14.29
CA PHE A 68 -5.72 1.79 13.48
C PHE A 68 -4.52 2.65 13.88
N LYS A 69 -4.02 2.56 15.13
CA LYS A 69 -2.80 3.24 15.56
C LYS A 69 -1.58 2.71 14.80
N GLU A 70 -1.39 1.40 14.79
CA GLU A 70 -0.30 0.75 14.04
C GLU A 70 -0.51 0.88 12.53
N ALA A 71 -1.73 0.68 12.04
CA ALA A 71 -2.03 0.87 10.63
C ALA A 71 -1.67 2.29 10.17
N ARG A 72 -1.95 3.30 11.00
CA ARG A 72 -1.57 4.69 10.70
C ARG A 72 -0.06 4.88 10.70
N ALA A 73 0.67 4.27 11.63
CA ALA A 73 2.13 4.35 11.67
C ALA A 73 2.76 3.72 10.42
N ILE A 74 2.26 2.56 9.98
CA ILE A 74 2.71 1.89 8.76
C ILE A 74 2.38 2.73 7.52
N LEU A 75 1.18 3.31 7.48
CA LEU A 75 0.76 4.18 6.39
C LEU A 75 1.62 5.45 6.29
N ASP A 76 1.88 6.10 7.43
CA ASP A 76 2.74 7.28 7.49
C ASP A 76 4.17 6.97 7.04
N PHE A 77 4.71 5.83 7.49
CA PHE A 77 6.01 5.34 7.04
C PHE A 77 6.04 5.10 5.53
N LEU A 78 5.01 4.47 4.96
CA LEU A 78 4.89 4.26 3.50
C LEU A 78 4.79 5.58 2.74
N LEU A 79 3.92 6.49 3.18
CA LEU A 79 3.77 7.82 2.58
C LEU A 79 5.07 8.62 2.63
N SER A 80 5.83 8.50 3.72
CA SER A 80 7.14 9.14 3.86
C SER A 80 8.21 8.47 3.00
N ALA A 81 8.20 7.14 2.87
CA ALA A 81 9.12 6.41 2.00
C ALA A 81 8.88 6.68 0.50
N LEU A 82 7.62 6.90 0.10
CA LEU A 82 7.19 7.11 -1.29
C LEU A 82 7.17 8.59 -1.68
N GLY A 83 6.70 9.45 -0.78
CA GLY A 83 6.61 10.91 -0.96
C GLY A 83 7.85 11.65 -0.48
N GLY A 84 8.78 10.94 0.16
CA GLY A 84 10.11 11.41 0.48
C GLY A 84 10.93 11.55 -0.78
N GLU A 85 10.76 12.71 -1.44
CA GLU A 85 11.82 13.28 -2.24
C GLU A 85 13.14 13.14 -1.49
N LYS A 86 14.13 12.66 -2.23
CA LYS A 86 15.53 12.75 -1.90
C LYS A 86 15.89 14.24 -1.76
N THR A 87 15.64 14.83 -0.61
CA THR A 87 16.12 16.16 -0.24
C THR A 87 16.45 16.18 1.24
N GLY A 88 17.75 16.14 1.55
CA GLY A 88 18.29 16.57 2.82
C GLY A 88 19.39 15.67 3.39
N GLY A 89 20.63 15.91 2.98
CA GLY A 89 21.85 15.35 3.56
C GLY A 89 23.02 15.40 2.60
#